data_AF-A0A7C3NNH1-F1
#
_entry.id   AF-A0A7C3NNH1-F1
#
_cell.length_a   1.000
_cell.length_b   1.000
_cell.length_c   1.000
_cell.angle_alpha   90.00
_cell.angle_beta   90.00
_cell.angle_gamma   90.00
#
_symmetry.space_group_name_H-M   'P 1'
#
loop_
_entity.id
_entity.type
_entity.pdbx_description
1 polymer ?
#
loop_
_entity_poly.entity_id
_entity_poly.type
_entity_poly.pdbx_seq_one_letter_code
_entity_poly.pdbx_strand_id
1 'polypeptide(L)'
;MEREQTLRILNALASGVHPATGEKFGPDSPYQHPDTVRALFEAVRAVDASQPPAAAAAERKPAFPQSGAGSRWTAEEEQRLVAAFDSGQSVDALARAHNRSRASIEARLVRLGKLDASAVTTQFRYPPKPPGGQARQGT
;
A
#
# COMPACT_ATOMS: atom_id res chain seq x y z
N MET A 1 -29.32 12.26 -16.56
CA MET A 1 -28.14 12.94 -16.00
C MET A 1 -26.92 12.28 -16.61
N GLU A 2 -26.10 13.04 -17.34
CA GLU A 2 -24.86 12.50 -17.92
C GLU A 2 -23.81 12.25 -16.83
N ARG A 3 -22.93 11.28 -17.04
CA ARG A 3 -21.88 10.90 -16.09
C ARG A 3 -20.95 12.07 -15.78
N GLU A 4 -20.52 12.79 -16.80
CA GLU A 4 -19.67 13.97 -16.66
C GLU A 4 -20.36 15.07 -15.84
N GLN A 5 -21.66 15.25 -16.05
CA GLN A 5 -22.47 16.19 -15.28
C GLN A 5 -22.56 15.78 -13.80
N THR A 6 -22.75 14.49 -13.53
CA THR A 6 -22.74 13.91 -12.17
C THR A 6 -21.40 14.15 -11.47
N LEU A 7 -20.29 13.89 -12.16
CA LEU A 7 -18.94 14.09 -11.61
C LEU A 7 -18.64 15.56 -11.32
N ARG A 8 -19.03 16.48 -12.22
CA ARG A 8 -18.89 17.93 -11.98
C ARG A 8 -19.66 18.38 -10.75
N ILE A 9 -20.91 17.94 -10.59
CA ILE A 9 -21.74 18.31 -9.45
C ILE A 9 -21.16 17.77 -8.14
N LEU A 10 -20.76 16.50 -8.10
CA LEU A 10 -20.17 15.90 -6.89
C LEU A 10 -18.85 16.58 -6.49
N ASN A 11 -18.01 16.94 -7.47
CA ASN A 11 -16.74 17.62 -7.20
C ASN A 11 -16.94 19.05 -6.70
N ALA A 12 -17.90 19.79 -7.27
CA ALA A 12 -18.28 21.11 -6.78
C ALA A 12 -18.77 21.05 -5.33
N LEU A 13 -19.67 20.10 -5.01
CA LEU A 13 -20.16 19.91 -3.64
C LEU A 13 -19.04 19.52 -2.67
N ALA A 14 -18.13 18.62 -3.07
CA ALA A 14 -16.99 18.21 -2.24
C ALA A 14 -16.00 19.35 -1.99
N SER A 15 -15.89 20.28 -2.94
CA SER A 15 -15.07 21.49 -2.83
C SER A 15 -15.77 22.61 -2.04
N GLY A 16 -16.98 22.36 -1.54
CA GLY A 16 -17.76 23.36 -0.82
C GLY A 16 -18.31 24.47 -1.73
N VAL A 17 -18.60 24.16 -3.00
CA VAL A 17 -19.10 25.11 -4.00
C VAL A 17 -20.47 24.67 -4.49
N HIS A 18 -21.40 25.61 -4.58
CA HIS A 18 -22.74 25.38 -5.11
C HIS A 18 -22.65 25.12 -6.63
N PRO A 19 -23.09 23.95 -7.13
CA PRO A 19 -22.83 23.51 -8.51
C PRO A 19 -23.56 24.32 -9.58
N ALA A 20 -24.62 25.05 -9.22
CA ALA A 20 -25.41 25.85 -10.16
C ALA A 20 -25.10 27.36 -10.12
N THR A 21 -24.61 27.87 -8.99
CA THR A 21 -24.34 29.32 -8.81
C THR A 21 -22.85 29.63 -8.69
N GLY A 22 -22.01 28.63 -8.40
CA GLY A 22 -20.58 28.81 -8.18
C GLY A 22 -20.22 29.47 -6.84
N GLU A 23 -21.21 29.70 -5.98
CA GLU A 23 -20.99 30.31 -4.67
C GLU A 23 -20.35 29.33 -3.69
N LYS A 24 -19.43 29.82 -2.87
CA LYS A 24 -18.84 29.01 -1.80
C LYS A 24 -19.84 28.87 -0.66
N PHE A 25 -20.01 27.66 -0.17
CA PHE A 25 -20.76 27.41 1.04
C PHE A 25 -20.06 28.07 2.25
N GLY A 26 -20.87 28.55 3.19
CA GLY A 26 -20.36 29.06 4.46
C GLY A 26 -19.70 27.95 5.31
N PRO A 27 -18.92 28.34 6.33
CA PRO A 27 -18.19 27.40 7.20
C PRO A 27 -19.09 26.43 7.98
N ASP A 28 -20.33 26.84 8.28
CA ASP A 28 -21.33 25.99 8.95
C ASP A 28 -22.12 25.08 7.98
N SER A 29 -21.74 25.03 6.71
CA SER A 29 -22.46 24.23 5.73
C SER A 29 -22.21 22.73 5.93
N PRO A 30 -23.25 21.88 5.87
CA PRO A 30 -23.10 20.43 5.94
C PRO A 30 -22.17 19.84 4.87
N TYR A 31 -21.98 20.54 3.75
CA TYR A 31 -21.08 20.14 2.67
C TYR A 31 -19.58 20.36 3.00
N GLN A 32 -19.27 21.19 4.00
CA GLN A 32 -17.90 21.39 4.49
C GLN A 32 -17.54 20.45 5.65
N HIS A 33 -18.50 19.67 6.14
CA HIS A 33 -18.23 18.68 7.18
C HIS A 33 -17.28 17.58 6.64
N PRO A 34 -16.23 17.19 7.40
CA PRO A 34 -15.22 16.25 6.93
C PRO A 34 -15.79 14.91 6.45
N ASP A 35 -16.81 14.38 7.14
CA ASP A 35 -17.49 13.14 6.73
C ASP A 35 -18.28 13.28 5.42
N THR A 36 -18.95 14.42 5.21
CA THR A 36 -19.68 14.69 3.97
C THR A 36 -18.73 14.82 2.78
N VAL A 37 -17.61 15.52 2.97
CA VAL A 37 -16.56 15.64 1.95
C VAL A 37 -15.99 14.27 1.59
N ARG A 38 -15.68 13.43 2.58
CA ARG A 38 -15.22 12.05 2.36
C ARG A 38 -16.24 11.22 1.58
N ALA A 39 -17.51 11.24 1.98
CA ALA A 39 -18.58 10.51 1.30
C ALA A 39 -18.76 10.96 -0.16
N LEU A 40 -18.66 12.27 -0.43
CA LEU A 40 -18.74 12.81 -1.79
C LEU A 40 -17.55 12.36 -2.65
N PHE A 41 -16.33 12.35 -2.12
CA PHE A 41 -15.16 11.83 -2.83
C PHE A 41 -15.27 10.33 -3.11
N GLU A 42 -15.82 9.54 -2.20
CA GLU A 42 -16.09 8.11 -2.45
C GLU A 42 -17.12 7.92 -3.56
N ALA A 43 -18.19 8.73 -3.58
CA ALA A 43 -19.18 8.72 -4.65
C ALA A 43 -18.57 9.06 -6.02
N VAL A 44 -17.68 10.06 -6.10
CA VAL A 44 -16.93 10.39 -7.33
C VAL A 44 -16.14 9.19 -7.83
N ARG A 45 -15.41 8.50 -6.95
CA ARG A 45 -14.61 7.32 -7.31
C ARG A 45 -15.47 6.14 -7.75
N ALA A 46 -16.64 5.94 -7.13
CA ALA A 46 -17.57 4.90 -7.52
C ALA A 46 -18.15 5.15 -8.92
N VAL A 47 -18.54 6.39 -9.22
CA VAL A 47 -19.03 6.79 -10.54
C VAL A 47 -17.92 6.70 -11.59
N ASP A 48 -16.67 7.00 -11.20
CA ASP A 48 -15.50 6.83 -12.06
C ASP A 48 -15.16 5.34 -12.34
N ALA A 49 -15.35 4.47 -11.37
CA ALA A 49 -15.12 3.03 -11.49
C ALA A 49 -16.19 2.27 -12.30
N SER A 50 -17.33 2.89 -12.61
CA SER A 50 -18.43 2.27 -13.37
C SER A 50 -18.19 2.13 -14.88
N GLN A 51 -17.04 2.56 -15.42
CA GLN A 51 -16.59 2.05 -16.73
C GLN A 51 -16.03 0.64 -16.53
N PRO A 52 -16.40 -0.36 -17.34
CA PRO A 52 -15.80 -1.68 -17.25
C PRO A 52 -14.29 -1.56 -17.48
N PRO A 53 -13.45 -1.80 -16.48
CA PRO A 53 -12.03 -1.82 -16.70
C PRO A 53 -11.69 -3.24 -17.13
N ALA A 54 -11.42 -3.44 -18.43
CA ALA A 54 -10.50 -4.50 -18.79
C ALA A 54 -9.19 -4.22 -18.02
N ALA A 55 -8.93 -4.99 -16.96
CA ALA A 55 -7.73 -4.98 -16.13
C ALA A 55 -7.62 -4.00 -14.92
N ALA A 56 -8.70 -3.69 -14.17
CA ALA A 56 -8.56 -2.94 -12.90
C ALA A 56 -9.26 -3.55 -11.67
N ALA A 57 -9.35 -4.88 -11.58
CA ALA A 57 -9.74 -5.56 -10.34
C ALA A 57 -8.64 -5.56 -9.25
N ALA A 58 -7.48 -4.93 -9.50
CA ALA A 58 -6.31 -5.01 -8.63
C ALA A 58 -6.07 -3.79 -7.71
N GLU A 59 -6.82 -2.70 -7.83
CA GLU A 59 -6.48 -1.46 -7.09
C GLU A 59 -7.61 -0.96 -6.18
N ARG A 60 -8.00 -1.80 -5.23
CA ARG A 60 -8.44 -1.26 -3.93
C ARG A 60 -7.22 -0.62 -3.29
N LYS A 61 -6.99 0.68 -3.52
CA LYS A 61 -6.01 1.48 -2.76
C LYS A 61 -6.56 1.74 -1.35
N PRO A 62 -6.08 1.08 -0.27
CA PRO A 62 -6.14 1.70 1.05
C PRO A 62 -5.18 2.90 1.06
N ALA A 63 -5.56 3.92 1.82
CA ALA A 63 -4.94 5.25 1.87
C ALA A 63 -3.54 5.31 2.52
N PHE A 64 -2.70 4.29 2.32
CA PHE A 64 -1.31 4.30 2.79
C PHE A 64 -0.40 3.65 1.75
N PRO A 65 0.81 4.19 1.53
CA PRO A 65 1.79 3.54 0.66
C PRO A 65 2.08 2.14 1.22
N GLN A 66 1.58 1.11 0.53
CA GLN A 66 1.85 -0.29 0.87
C GLN A 66 3.32 -0.68 0.62
N SER A 67 4.14 0.27 0.17
CA SER A 67 5.58 0.15 -0.04
C SER A 67 6.33 1.06 0.94
N GLY A 68 6.11 0.84 2.23
CA GLY A 68 6.78 1.55 3.31
C GLY A 68 7.07 0.62 4.49
N ALA A 69 8.03 0.98 5.33
CA ALA A 69 8.35 0.28 6.56
C ALA A 69 7.05 0.11 7.40
N GLY A 70 6.51 -1.10 7.46
CA GLY A 70 5.25 -1.41 8.15
C GLY A 70 4.22 -2.22 7.35
N SER A 71 4.38 -2.39 6.03
CA SER A 71 3.45 -3.22 5.26
C SER A 71 3.53 -4.70 5.61
N ARG A 72 2.36 -5.30 5.88
CA ARG A 72 2.21 -6.74 6.11
C ARG A 72 2.74 -7.50 4.88
N TRP A 73 3.58 -8.49 5.10
CA TRP A 73 4.02 -9.42 4.06
C TRP A 73 2.86 -10.36 3.72
N THR A 74 2.51 -10.47 2.44
CA THR A 74 1.52 -11.47 1.98
C THR A 74 2.24 -12.79 1.69
N ALA A 75 1.53 -13.90 1.80
CA ALA A 75 2.10 -15.22 1.54
C ALA A 75 2.65 -15.35 0.11
N GLU A 76 1.96 -14.77 -0.87
CA GLU A 76 2.40 -14.75 -2.27
C GLU A 76 3.67 -13.91 -2.48
N GLU A 77 3.76 -12.75 -1.84
CA GLU A 77 4.94 -11.89 -1.91
C GLU A 77 6.16 -12.55 -1.26
N GLU A 78 5.92 -13.27 -0.17
CA GLU A 78 6.94 -14.03 0.54
C GLU A 78 7.43 -15.23 -0.27
N GLN A 79 6.54 -15.95 -0.94
CA GLN A 79 6.92 -17.03 -1.87
C GLN A 79 7.75 -16.50 -3.03
N ARG A 80 7.36 -15.35 -3.62
CA ARG A 80 8.16 -14.69 -4.66
C ARG A 80 9.54 -14.30 -4.14
N LEU A 81 9.62 -13.73 -2.94
CA LEU A 81 10.89 -13.37 -2.31
C LEU A 81 11.78 -14.60 -2.11
N VAL A 82 11.22 -15.70 -1.59
CA VAL A 82 11.96 -16.94 -1.35
C VAL A 82 12.45 -17.54 -2.66
N ALA A 83 11.60 -17.67 -3.68
CA ALA A 83 11.98 -18.21 -4.98
C ALA A 83 13.08 -17.37 -5.65
N ALA A 84 12.95 -16.05 -5.58
CA ALA A 84 13.92 -15.11 -6.10
C ALA A 84 15.27 -15.19 -5.35
N PHE A 85 15.25 -15.35 -4.02
CA PHE A 85 16.46 -15.58 -3.24
C PHE A 85 17.10 -16.95 -3.52
N ASP A 86 16.30 -18.01 -3.66
CA ASP A 86 16.74 -19.39 -3.95
C ASP A 86 17.37 -19.50 -5.35
N SER A 87 16.88 -18.70 -6.31
CA SER A 87 17.49 -18.53 -7.64
C SER A 87 18.79 -17.70 -7.65
N GLY A 88 19.27 -17.28 -6.48
CA GLY A 88 20.55 -16.57 -6.34
C GLY A 88 20.49 -15.06 -6.59
N GLN A 89 19.30 -14.45 -6.62
CA GLN A 89 19.20 -13.00 -6.76
C GLN A 89 19.74 -12.27 -5.52
N SER A 90 20.46 -11.17 -5.75
CA SER A 90 21.00 -10.34 -4.68
C SER A 90 19.90 -9.57 -3.96
N VAL A 91 20.12 -9.28 -2.67
CA VAL A 91 19.19 -8.53 -1.81
C VAL A 91 18.81 -7.17 -2.42
N ASP A 92 19.70 -6.52 -3.16
CA ASP A 92 19.42 -5.26 -3.85
C ASP A 92 18.42 -5.43 -5.00
N ALA A 93 18.57 -6.50 -5.79
CA ALA A 93 17.62 -6.83 -6.86
C ALA A 93 16.25 -7.19 -6.28
N LEU A 94 16.22 -7.92 -5.17
CA LEU A 94 14.98 -8.24 -4.44
C LEU A 94 14.31 -6.98 -3.89
N ALA A 95 15.07 -6.06 -3.33
CA ALA A 95 14.57 -4.77 -2.84
C ALA A 95 13.87 -3.97 -3.96
N ARG A 96 14.49 -3.91 -5.14
CA ARG A 96 13.91 -3.25 -6.32
C ARG A 96 12.67 -3.98 -6.83
N ALA A 97 12.73 -5.30 -6.97
CA ALA A 97 11.63 -6.12 -7.48
C ALA A 97 10.38 -6.08 -6.60
N HIS A 98 10.57 -6.07 -5.28
CA HIS A 98 9.48 -5.98 -4.31
C HIS A 98 9.15 -4.54 -3.90
N ASN A 99 9.86 -3.56 -4.44
CA ASN A 99 9.73 -2.14 -4.13
C ASN A 99 9.78 -1.86 -2.60
N ARG A 100 10.64 -2.60 -1.89
CA ARG A 100 10.85 -2.48 -0.43
C ARG A 100 12.30 -2.13 -0.13
N SER A 101 12.54 -1.59 1.07
CA SER A 101 13.92 -1.31 1.51
C SER A 101 14.72 -2.59 1.68
N ARG A 102 16.03 -2.51 1.42
CA ARG A 102 17.00 -3.59 1.67
C ARG A 102 16.86 -4.17 3.08
N ALA A 103 16.75 -3.28 4.07
CA ALA A 103 16.48 -3.61 5.46
C ALA A 103 15.24 -4.51 5.64
N SER A 104 14.13 -4.17 4.96
CA SER A 104 12.89 -4.95 5.05
C SER A 104 13.04 -6.34 4.44
N ILE A 105 13.79 -6.46 3.35
CA ILE A 105 14.10 -7.72 2.68
C ILE A 105 14.97 -8.59 3.59
N GLU A 106 16.09 -8.06 4.09
CA GLU A 106 17.01 -8.76 4.98
C GLU A 106 16.30 -9.25 6.24
N ALA A 107 15.51 -8.38 6.89
CA ALA A 107 14.75 -8.76 8.07
C ALA A 107 13.74 -9.89 7.78
N ARG A 108 13.13 -9.89 6.59
CA ARG A 108 12.20 -10.97 6.21
C ARG A 108 12.93 -12.27 5.93
N LEU A 109 14.06 -12.23 5.21
CA LEU A 109 14.88 -13.40 4.94
C LEU A 109 15.43 -14.03 6.23
N VAL A 110 15.83 -13.20 7.21
CA VAL A 110 16.23 -13.68 8.55
C VAL A 110 15.07 -14.36 9.27
N ARG A 111 13.89 -13.74 9.25
CA ARG A 111 12.69 -14.30 9.89
C ARG A 111 12.21 -15.60 9.22
N LEU A 112 12.48 -15.75 7.93
CA LEU A 112 12.26 -16.97 7.15
C LEU A 112 13.36 -18.03 7.33
N GLY A 113 14.45 -17.71 8.02
CA GLY A 113 15.61 -18.59 8.19
C GLY A 113 16.43 -18.81 6.91
N LYS A 114 16.22 -17.99 5.86
CA LYS A 114 16.97 -18.05 4.60
C LYS A 114 18.27 -17.24 4.64
N LEU A 115 18.36 -16.26 5.54
CA LEU A 115 19.55 -15.44 5.78
C LEU A 115 19.90 -15.49 7.27
N ASP A 116 21.17 -15.59 7.61
CA ASP A 116 21.61 -15.49 9.01
C ASP A 116 21.60 -14.01 9.45
N ALA A 117 21.24 -13.75 10.71
CA ALA A 117 21.21 -12.38 11.24
C ALA A 117 22.60 -11.71 11.22
N SER A 118 23.68 -12.49 11.23
CA SER A 118 25.06 -12.00 11.10
C SER A 118 25.45 -11.60 9.67
N ALA A 119 24.72 -12.08 8.66
CA ALA A 119 24.96 -11.76 7.24
C ALA A 119 24.24 -10.48 6.77
N VAL A 120 23.47 -9.83 7.65
CA VAL A 120 22.79 -8.57 7.37
C VAL A 120 23.81 -7.44 7.32
N THR A 121 23.84 -6.69 6.22
CA THR A 121 24.71 -5.50 6.09
C THR A 121 24.03 -4.21 6.54
N THR A 122 22.69 -4.17 6.56
CA THR A 122 21.96 -2.99 7.01
C THR A 122 21.95 -2.87 8.53
N GLN A 123 22.30 -1.67 9.03
CA GLN A 123 22.19 -1.36 10.45
C GLN A 123 20.72 -1.28 10.88
N PHE A 124 20.24 -2.32 11.58
CA PHE A 124 18.92 -2.30 12.21
C PHE A 124 18.99 -1.62 13.58
N ARG A 125 18.09 -0.66 13.83
CA ARG A 125 17.87 -0.12 15.19
C ARG A 125 17.41 -1.21 16.16
N TYR A 126 16.75 -2.26 15.65
CA TYR A 126 16.38 -3.45 16.40
C TYR A 126 16.65 -4.69 15.52
N PRO A 127 17.69 -5.50 15.82
CA PRO A 127 18.04 -6.63 14.99
C PRO A 127 16.91 -7.69 15.00
N PRO A 128 16.57 -8.28 13.84
CA PRO A 128 15.59 -9.36 13.79
C PRO A 128 16.10 -10.56 14.59
N LYS A 129 15.27 -11.08 15.50
CA LYS A 129 15.60 -12.29 16.26
C LYS A 129 15.79 -13.46 15.28
N PRO A 130 16.95 -14.12 15.25
CA PRO A 130 17.14 -15.30 14.41
C PRO A 130 16.15 -16.39 14.84
N PRO A 131 15.70 -17.27 13.91
CA PRO A 131 14.89 -18.41 14.28
C PRO A 131 15.66 -19.22 15.33
N GLY A 132 14.99 -19.55 16.44
CA GLY A 132 15.59 -20.26 17.56
C GLY A 132 16.40 -21.45 17.05
N GLY A 133 17.68 -21.49 17.42
CA GLY A 133 18.67 -22.38 16.82
C GLY A 133 18.16 -23.80 16.72
N GLN A 134 18.14 -24.34 15.50
CA GLN A 134 18.09 -25.79 15.33
C GLN A 134 19.29 -26.35 16.07
N ALA A 135 18.99 -27.14 17.10
CA ALA A 135 19.94 -27.88 17.89
C ALA A 135 20.95 -28.53 16.94
N ARG A 136 22.21 -28.16 17.13
CA ARG A 136 23.34 -28.90 16.57
C ARG A 136 23.26 -30.30 17.19
N GLN A 137 22.64 -31.24 16.50
CA GLN A 137 22.87 -32.66 16.78
C GLN A 137 24.24 -32.98 16.21
N GLY A 138 25.25 -32.78 17.06
CA GLY A 138 26.61 -33.22 16.84
C GLY A 138 26.78 -34.62 17.42
N THR A 139 27.28 -35.49 16.53
CA THR A 139 27.98 -36.76 16.77
C THR A 139 27.15 -37.99 17.13
#